data_AF-A0A8J6MKT7-F1
#
_entry.id   AF-A0A8J6MKT7-F1
#
_cell.length_a   1.000
_cell.length_b   1.000
_cell.length_c   1.000
_cell.angle_alpha   90.00
_cell.angle_beta   90.00
_cell.angle_gamma   90.00
#
_symmetry.space_group_name_H-M   'P 1'
#
loop_
_entity.id
_entity.type
_entity.pdbx_description
1 polymer ?
#
loop_
_entity_poly.entity_id
_entity_poly.type
_entity_poly.pdbx_seq_one_letter_code
_entity_poly.pdbx_strand_id
1 'polypeptide(L)'
;MQTAPYEIAPSAFTTMDGEAVFALTTSKSSALRQLNSVIRNADIRTYEGDLELTPAYRIHNGIKSIVTREGSTAPSFHVDNLFINPILFEDSTPEPIDLKLLALALETNADATRVLGLSLVTWHLYADETSEEVLIVGNPAPKDPWNVKCFSDEKGLLSAFRDRVVALDPDIITGWNVIDFDLKILSRLSSRYGIDLTLGRSRTPR
;
A
#
# COMPACT_ATOMS: atom_id res chain seq x y z
N MET A 1 22.28 12.58 23.85
CA MET A 1 21.31 11.56 23.41
C MET A 1 21.90 10.21 23.73
N GLN A 2 21.22 9.38 24.51
CA GLN A 2 21.68 8.02 24.79
C GLN A 2 21.34 7.17 23.56
N THR A 3 22.34 6.77 22.80
CA THR A 3 22.17 5.85 21.67
C THR A 3 21.70 4.50 22.24
N ALA A 4 20.76 3.85 21.55
CA ALA A 4 20.37 2.49 21.94
C ALA A 4 21.60 1.56 21.90
N PRO A 5 21.60 0.45 22.66
CA PRO A 5 22.69 -0.53 22.59
C PRO A 5 22.97 -0.93 21.14
N TYR A 6 24.23 -0.95 20.78
CA TYR A 6 24.74 -1.38 19.49
C TYR A 6 25.92 -2.33 19.70
N GLU A 7 26.12 -3.21 18.75
CA GLU A 7 27.24 -4.15 18.71
C GLU A 7 28.08 -3.88 17.46
N ILE A 8 29.39 -4.01 17.59
CA ILE A 8 30.34 -3.96 16.48
C ILE A 8 31.11 -5.27 16.49
N ALA A 9 31.07 -6.00 15.38
CA ALA A 9 31.77 -7.27 15.24
C ALA A 9 32.44 -7.38 13.86
N PRO A 10 33.55 -8.13 13.71
CA PRO A 10 34.10 -8.45 12.40
C PRO A 10 33.02 -9.08 11.51
N SER A 11 32.96 -8.69 10.24
CA SER A 11 32.03 -9.29 9.27
C SER A 11 32.76 -10.22 8.30
N ALA A 12 31.99 -11.03 7.58
CA ALA A 12 32.51 -11.84 6.46
C ALA A 12 32.61 -11.03 5.14
N PHE A 13 32.22 -9.76 5.15
CA PHE A 13 32.18 -8.92 3.96
C PHE A 13 33.45 -8.10 3.80
N THR A 14 33.68 -7.67 2.56
CA THR A 14 34.75 -6.76 2.20
C THR A 14 34.20 -5.60 1.39
N THR A 15 34.95 -4.50 1.34
CA THR A 15 34.71 -3.43 0.37
C THR A 15 34.94 -3.93 -1.07
N MET A 16 34.60 -3.10 -2.06
CA MET A 16 34.91 -3.38 -3.46
C MET A 16 36.42 -3.50 -3.75
N ASP A 17 37.24 -2.89 -2.89
CA ASP A 17 38.71 -2.94 -2.96
C ASP A 17 39.30 -4.10 -2.14
N GLY A 18 38.46 -4.94 -1.53
CA GLY A 18 38.86 -6.13 -0.76
C GLY A 18 39.23 -5.86 0.71
N GLU A 19 38.98 -4.65 1.22
CA GLU A 19 39.26 -4.30 2.62
C GLU A 19 38.21 -4.92 3.55
N ALA A 20 38.63 -5.48 4.68
CA ALA A 20 37.72 -6.05 5.67
C ALA A 20 36.85 -4.96 6.33
N VAL A 21 35.59 -5.27 6.59
CA VAL A 21 34.65 -4.34 7.26
C VAL A 21 34.04 -4.96 8.53
N PHE A 22 33.65 -4.08 9.45
CA PHE A 22 32.91 -4.46 10.65
C PHE A 22 31.39 -4.32 10.40
N ALA A 23 30.63 -5.25 10.95
CA ALA A 23 29.17 -5.14 11.03
C ALA A 23 28.78 -4.35 12.28
N LEU A 24 27.89 -3.37 12.13
CA LEU A 24 27.26 -2.64 13.22
C LEU A 24 25.79 -3.01 13.29
N THR A 25 25.34 -3.55 14.42
CA THR A 25 23.97 -4.02 14.61
C THR A 25 23.31 -3.36 15.82
N THR A 26 21.98 -3.28 15.80
CA THR A 26 21.17 -2.80 16.92
C THR A 26 19.77 -3.40 16.83
N SER A 27 19.06 -3.44 17.96
CA SER A 27 17.70 -4.00 18.04
C SER A 27 16.60 -3.06 17.50
N LYS A 28 16.93 -1.82 17.11
CA LYS A 28 15.96 -0.82 16.64
C LYS A 28 16.41 -0.15 15.33
N SER A 29 15.55 -0.15 14.32
CA SER A 29 15.80 0.55 13.05
C SER A 29 16.05 2.05 13.20
N SER A 30 15.33 2.70 14.11
CA SER A 30 15.53 4.12 14.40
C SER A 30 16.93 4.40 14.96
N ALA A 31 17.46 3.52 15.81
CA ALA A 31 18.80 3.63 16.34
C ALA A 31 19.85 3.41 15.24
N LEU A 32 19.62 2.47 14.32
CA LEU A 32 20.52 2.22 13.19
C LEU A 32 20.63 3.46 12.30
N ARG A 33 19.51 4.11 11.97
CA ARG A 33 19.50 5.37 11.20
C ARG A 33 20.24 6.51 11.92
N GLN A 34 20.03 6.64 13.23
CA GLN A 34 20.72 7.64 14.04
C GLN A 34 22.24 7.39 14.07
N LEU A 35 22.65 6.14 14.30
CA LEU A 35 24.06 5.75 14.31
C LEU A 35 24.71 5.99 12.95
N ASN A 36 24.06 5.63 11.84
CA ASN A 36 24.57 5.91 10.50
C ASN A 36 24.77 7.41 10.27
N SER A 37 23.85 8.27 10.74
CA SER A 37 24.02 9.72 10.65
C SER A 37 25.20 10.23 11.49
N VAL A 38 25.38 9.72 12.72
CA VAL A 38 26.51 10.09 13.59
C VAL A 38 27.84 9.70 12.96
N ILE A 39 27.94 8.50 12.40
CA ILE A 39 29.16 7.98 11.77
C ILE A 39 29.50 8.78 10.51
N ARG A 40 28.50 9.06 9.66
CA ARG A 40 28.68 9.91 8.47
C ARG A 40 29.11 11.34 8.81
N ASN A 41 28.56 11.93 9.88
CA ASN A 41 28.97 13.26 10.35
C ASN A 41 30.39 13.31 10.92
N ALA A 42 30.94 12.15 11.28
CA ALA A 42 32.34 12.01 11.69
C ALA A 42 33.28 11.71 10.52
N ASP A 43 32.81 11.83 9.27
CA ASP A 43 33.54 11.47 8.04
C ASP A 43 34.04 10.02 8.01
N ILE A 44 33.39 9.13 8.76
CA ILE A 44 33.65 7.70 8.70
C ILE A 44 32.76 7.09 7.63
N ARG A 45 33.38 6.41 6.67
CA ARG A 45 32.65 5.74 5.59
C ARG A 45 31.80 4.59 6.13
N THR A 46 30.53 4.57 5.75
CA THR A 46 29.62 3.44 5.97
C THR A 46 29.24 2.81 4.64
N TYR A 47 28.88 1.53 4.68
CA TYR A 47 28.32 0.78 3.57
C TYR A 47 26.91 0.32 3.94
N GLU A 48 25.98 0.38 3.00
CA GLU A 48 24.58 -0.07 3.17
C GLU A 48 23.79 0.56 4.32
N GLY A 49 24.33 1.58 5.02
CA GLY A 49 23.63 2.26 6.10
C GLY A 49 22.41 3.08 5.65
N ASP A 50 22.24 3.27 4.35
CA ASP A 50 21.08 3.86 3.69
C ASP A 50 19.97 2.85 3.35
N LEU A 51 20.23 1.54 3.49
CA LEU A 51 19.20 0.53 3.25
C LEU A 51 18.14 0.56 4.36
N GLU A 52 16.89 0.74 3.96
CA GLU A 52 15.74 0.49 4.84
C GLU A 52 15.63 -1.01 5.17
N LEU A 53 15.06 -1.33 6.34
CA LEU A 53 14.99 -2.72 6.83
C LEU A 53 14.28 -3.66 5.86
N THR A 54 13.20 -3.22 5.21
CA THR A 54 12.40 -4.07 4.32
C THR A 54 13.17 -4.47 3.05
N PRO A 55 13.78 -3.54 2.28
CA PRO A 55 14.72 -3.90 1.22
C PRO A 55 15.89 -4.75 1.70
N ALA A 56 16.53 -4.40 2.82
CA ALA A 56 17.67 -5.15 3.35
C ALA A 56 17.30 -6.61 3.63
N TYR A 57 16.18 -6.86 4.32
CA TYR A 57 15.66 -8.19 4.57
C TYR A 57 15.39 -8.97 3.28
N ARG A 58 14.77 -8.31 2.29
CA ARG A 58 14.48 -8.94 0.99
C ARG A 58 15.75 -9.34 0.24
N ILE A 59 16.73 -8.45 0.16
CA ILE A 59 18.02 -8.71 -0.50
C ILE A 59 18.72 -9.90 0.15
N HIS A 60 18.82 -9.90 1.49
CA HIS A 60 19.53 -10.95 2.24
C HIS A 60 18.85 -12.32 2.11
N ASN A 61 17.53 -12.36 1.88
CA ASN A 61 16.77 -13.61 1.72
C ASN A 61 16.44 -13.93 0.26
N GLY A 62 16.98 -13.20 -0.72
CA GLY A 62 16.70 -13.42 -2.16
C GLY A 62 15.26 -13.13 -2.59
N ILE A 63 14.46 -12.42 -1.78
CA ILE A 63 13.02 -12.21 -2.00
C ILE A 63 12.76 -11.07 -2.99
N LYS A 64 12.22 -11.41 -4.17
CA LYS A 64 11.88 -10.44 -5.23
C LYS A 64 10.44 -9.98 -5.18
N SER A 65 9.45 -10.87 -5.24
CA SER A 65 8.04 -10.46 -5.26
C SER A 65 7.17 -11.45 -4.53
N ILE A 66 7.03 -12.65 -5.09
CA ILE A 66 6.19 -13.72 -4.56
C ILE A 66 7.01 -14.52 -3.55
N VAL A 67 6.35 -14.86 -2.45
CA VAL A 67 6.94 -15.60 -1.35
C VAL A 67 6.07 -16.77 -0.97
N THR A 68 6.70 -17.87 -0.59
CA THR A 68 6.07 -18.85 0.27
C THR A 68 6.38 -18.50 1.72
N ARG A 69 5.59 -19.05 2.65
CA ARG A 69 5.64 -18.65 4.05
C ARG A 69 5.29 -19.79 4.98
N GLU A 70 5.95 -19.78 6.14
CA GLU A 70 5.62 -20.62 7.29
C GLU A 70 5.31 -19.75 8.50
N GLY A 71 4.36 -20.19 9.32
CA GLY A 71 3.95 -19.48 10.54
C GLY A 71 2.46 -19.62 10.81
N SER A 72 2.07 -19.34 12.05
CA SER A 72 0.67 -19.31 12.44
C SER A 72 -0.01 -18.03 11.97
N THR A 73 -1.29 -18.16 11.61
CA THR A 73 -2.16 -17.03 11.32
C THR A 73 -2.93 -16.62 12.58
N ALA A 74 -3.22 -15.34 12.67
CA ALA A 74 -4.17 -14.76 13.62
C ALA A 74 -5.26 -14.01 12.85
N PRO A 75 -6.49 -13.93 13.39
CA PRO A 75 -7.52 -13.09 12.82
C PRO A 75 -7.13 -11.60 12.92
N SER A 76 -7.62 -10.81 11.98
CA SER A 76 -7.45 -9.36 11.96
C SER A 76 -8.75 -8.67 11.50
N PHE A 77 -8.85 -7.37 11.75
CA PHE A 77 -10.03 -6.58 11.40
C PHE A 77 -10.14 -6.26 9.90
N HIS A 78 -9.03 -6.28 9.15
CA HIS A 78 -8.98 -5.79 7.76
C HIS A 78 -8.45 -6.80 6.76
N VAL A 79 -7.93 -7.93 7.25
CA VAL A 79 -7.40 -9.02 6.43
C VAL A 79 -7.77 -10.33 7.08
N ASP A 80 -7.99 -11.36 6.28
CA ASP A 80 -8.34 -12.69 6.79
C ASP A 80 -7.19 -13.33 7.57
N ASN A 81 -5.95 -13.06 7.15
CA ASN A 81 -4.76 -13.70 7.69
C ASN A 81 -3.71 -12.67 8.10
N LEU A 82 -3.51 -12.50 9.41
CA LEU A 82 -2.36 -11.79 9.99
C LEU A 82 -1.27 -12.78 10.36
N PHE A 83 -0.07 -12.56 9.82
CA PHE A 83 1.12 -13.34 10.16
C PHE A 83 1.99 -12.57 11.15
N ILE A 84 2.29 -13.16 12.30
CA ILE A 84 3.19 -12.57 13.31
C ILE A 84 4.49 -13.38 13.31
N ASN A 85 5.61 -12.71 12.97
CA ASN A 85 6.92 -13.32 12.80
C ASN A 85 6.94 -14.55 11.86
N PRO A 86 6.37 -14.47 10.64
CA PRO A 86 6.48 -15.57 9.69
C PRO A 86 7.91 -15.76 9.22
N ILE A 87 8.22 -16.97 8.78
CA ILE A 87 9.40 -17.25 7.96
C ILE A 87 8.98 -17.10 6.49
N LEU A 88 9.73 -16.30 5.72
CA LEU A 88 9.46 -16.03 4.32
C LEU A 88 10.54 -16.67 3.45
N PHE A 89 10.15 -17.25 2.32
CA PHE A 89 11.06 -17.84 1.35
C PHE A 89 10.80 -17.24 -0.04
N GLU A 90 11.83 -17.11 -0.86
CA GLU A 90 11.63 -16.83 -2.30
C GLU A 90 10.80 -17.97 -2.90
N ASP A 91 9.75 -17.62 -3.65
CA ASP A 91 9.08 -18.57 -4.53
C ASP A 91 9.70 -18.48 -5.92
N SER A 92 10.45 -19.51 -6.32
CA SER A 92 11.16 -19.55 -7.60
C SER A 92 10.30 -20.03 -8.76
N THR A 93 9.14 -20.62 -8.47
CA THR A 93 8.17 -21.12 -9.47
C THR A 93 6.75 -20.79 -9.04
N PRO A 94 6.41 -19.49 -8.92
CA PRO A 94 5.10 -19.10 -8.44
C PRO A 94 4.02 -19.42 -9.48
N GLU A 95 2.93 -20.03 -9.03
CA GLU A 95 1.70 -20.12 -9.82
C GLU A 95 1.15 -18.72 -10.12
N PRO A 96 0.48 -18.50 -11.27
CA PRO A 96 -0.17 -17.23 -11.56
C PRO A 96 -1.16 -16.84 -10.46
N ILE A 97 -1.01 -15.63 -9.92
CA ILE A 97 -1.93 -15.07 -8.93
C ILE A 97 -3.03 -14.32 -9.70
N ASP A 98 -4.27 -14.79 -9.58
CA ASP A 98 -5.42 -14.10 -10.14
C ASP A 98 -5.77 -12.87 -9.29
N LEU A 99 -5.25 -11.72 -9.72
CA LEU A 99 -5.46 -10.44 -9.04
C LEU A 99 -6.81 -9.85 -9.44
N LYS A 100 -7.50 -9.28 -8.46
CA LYS A 100 -8.72 -8.50 -8.68
C LYS A 100 -8.40 -7.04 -8.90
N LEU A 101 -8.89 -6.46 -10.00
CA LEU A 101 -8.66 -5.07 -10.36
C LEU A 101 -9.91 -4.23 -10.14
N LEU A 102 -9.70 -2.95 -9.87
CA LEU A 102 -10.72 -1.90 -9.88
C LEU A 102 -10.21 -0.73 -10.73
N ALA A 103 -10.80 -0.53 -11.90
CA ALA A 103 -10.68 0.72 -12.64
C ALA A 103 -11.66 1.75 -12.08
N LEU A 104 -11.13 2.94 -11.81
CA LEU A 104 -11.83 4.09 -11.26
C LEU A 104 -11.78 5.26 -12.24
N ALA A 105 -12.92 5.95 -12.41
CA ALA A 105 -12.96 7.25 -13.07
C ALA A 105 -13.92 8.19 -12.33
N LEU A 106 -13.44 9.39 -12.00
CA LEU A 106 -14.15 10.43 -11.29
C LEU A 106 -14.64 11.55 -12.21
N GLU A 107 -15.92 11.87 -12.09
CA GLU A 107 -16.52 13.05 -12.71
C GLU A 107 -16.74 14.14 -11.68
N THR A 108 -16.34 15.36 -12.03
CA THR A 108 -16.43 16.54 -11.16
C THR A 108 -17.01 17.74 -11.90
N ASN A 109 -17.33 18.80 -11.18
CA ASN A 109 -17.51 20.10 -11.81
C ASN A 109 -16.18 20.66 -12.34
N ALA A 110 -16.23 21.70 -13.19
CA ALA A 110 -15.05 22.18 -13.92
C ALA A 110 -13.84 22.59 -13.06
N ASP A 111 -14.05 23.02 -11.82
CA ASP A 111 -12.99 23.40 -10.88
C ASP A 111 -12.63 22.28 -9.88
N ALA A 112 -13.18 21.08 -10.08
CA ALA A 112 -13.03 19.90 -9.25
C ALA A 112 -13.39 20.11 -7.77
N THR A 113 -14.23 21.11 -7.45
CA THR A 113 -14.62 21.40 -6.06
C THR A 113 -15.73 20.49 -5.53
N ARG A 114 -16.40 19.75 -6.43
CA ARG A 114 -17.49 18.81 -6.13
C ARG A 114 -17.41 17.55 -7.01
N VAL A 115 -17.67 16.40 -6.42
CA VAL A 115 -17.93 15.14 -7.12
C VAL A 115 -19.34 15.14 -7.71
N LEU A 116 -19.45 14.71 -8.96
CA LEU A 116 -20.72 14.49 -9.65
C LEU A 116 -21.03 13.00 -9.78
N GLY A 117 -20.00 12.19 -10.02
CA GLY A 117 -20.16 10.75 -10.12
C GLY A 117 -18.83 10.00 -10.19
N LEU A 118 -18.92 8.68 -10.12
CA LEU A 118 -17.81 7.73 -10.15
C LEU A 118 -18.21 6.52 -10.98
N SER A 119 -17.33 6.09 -11.87
CA SER A 119 -17.44 4.80 -12.56
C SER A 119 -16.47 3.81 -11.93
N LEU A 120 -16.96 2.62 -11.62
CA LEU A 120 -16.21 1.52 -11.02
C LEU A 120 -16.35 0.30 -11.94
N VAL A 121 -15.23 -0.22 -12.42
CA VAL A 121 -15.21 -1.47 -13.19
C VAL A 121 -14.24 -2.43 -12.52
N THR A 122 -14.71 -3.62 -12.18
CA THR A 122 -13.87 -4.66 -11.58
C THR A 122 -13.82 -5.92 -12.41
N TRP A 123 -12.64 -6.52 -12.50
CA TRP A 123 -12.42 -7.77 -13.20
C TRP A 123 -11.25 -8.53 -12.56
N HIS A 124 -11.08 -9.78 -12.96
CA HIS A 124 -9.98 -10.65 -12.57
C HIS A 124 -8.98 -10.78 -13.73
N LEU A 125 -7.69 -10.98 -13.45
CA LEU A 125 -6.68 -11.12 -14.51
C LEU A 125 -6.91 -12.32 -15.41
N TYR A 126 -7.41 -13.42 -14.85
CA TYR A 126 -7.54 -14.70 -15.53
C TYR A 126 -8.97 -15.26 -15.57
N ALA A 127 -9.96 -14.52 -15.07
CA ALA A 127 -11.37 -14.91 -15.14
C ALA A 127 -12.19 -13.92 -15.96
N ASP A 128 -13.19 -14.43 -16.69
CA ASP A 128 -14.05 -13.67 -17.60
C ASP A 128 -15.16 -12.88 -16.88
N GLU A 129 -15.08 -12.72 -15.55
CA GLU A 129 -16.08 -12.00 -14.77
C GLU A 129 -15.74 -10.51 -14.71
N THR A 130 -16.71 -9.67 -15.07
CA THR A 130 -16.62 -8.21 -14.94
C THR A 130 -17.86 -7.68 -14.25
N SER A 131 -17.67 -6.70 -13.37
CA SER A 131 -18.74 -5.96 -12.73
C SER A 131 -18.54 -4.47 -12.98
N GLU A 132 -19.63 -3.78 -13.31
CA GLU A 132 -19.63 -2.35 -13.62
C GLU A 132 -20.64 -1.66 -12.72
N GLU A 133 -20.26 -0.56 -12.09
CA GLU A 133 -21.13 0.27 -11.27
C GLU A 133 -20.87 1.75 -11.52
N VAL A 134 -21.93 2.55 -11.49
CA VAL A 134 -21.83 4.01 -11.57
C VAL A 134 -22.49 4.61 -10.35
N LEU A 135 -21.77 5.43 -9.59
CA LEU A 135 -22.29 6.18 -8.45
C LEU A 135 -22.52 7.62 -8.89
N ILE A 136 -23.69 8.20 -8.66
CA ILE A 136 -24.02 9.57 -9.10
C ILE A 136 -24.65 10.38 -7.96
N VAL A 137 -24.32 11.67 -7.87
CA VAL A 137 -25.07 12.61 -7.02
C VAL A 137 -26.33 13.06 -7.76
N GLY A 138 -27.50 12.70 -7.24
CA GLY A 138 -28.77 13.05 -7.85
C GLY A 138 -29.91 12.14 -7.39
N ASN A 139 -31.09 12.35 -8.01
CA ASN A 139 -32.24 11.49 -7.80
C ASN A 139 -32.26 10.38 -8.86
N PRO A 140 -32.66 9.15 -8.50
CA PRO A 140 -32.85 8.09 -9.47
C PRO A 140 -33.94 8.47 -10.48
N ALA A 141 -33.74 8.13 -11.74
CA ALA A 141 -34.70 8.28 -12.82
C ALA A 141 -35.30 6.91 -13.21
N PRO A 142 -36.54 6.87 -13.73
CA PRO A 142 -37.21 5.60 -14.08
C PRO A 142 -36.50 4.74 -15.13
N LYS A 143 -35.54 5.30 -15.88
CA LYS A 143 -34.79 4.63 -16.94
C LYS A 143 -33.31 4.45 -16.61
N ASP A 144 -32.91 4.71 -15.37
CA ASP A 144 -31.53 4.48 -14.96
C ASP A 144 -31.20 2.99 -15.08
N PRO A 145 -30.02 2.63 -15.62
CA PRO A 145 -29.54 1.26 -15.64
C PRO A 145 -29.47 0.66 -14.23
N TRP A 146 -29.58 -0.67 -14.14
CA TRP A 146 -29.57 -1.41 -12.87
C TRP A 146 -28.30 -1.19 -12.05
N ASN A 147 -27.19 -0.83 -12.69
CA ASN A 147 -25.89 -0.61 -12.08
C ASN A 147 -25.59 0.87 -11.76
N VAL A 148 -26.56 1.76 -11.96
CA VAL A 148 -26.46 3.15 -11.50
C VAL A 148 -27.03 3.26 -10.09
N LYS A 149 -26.24 3.84 -9.17
CA LYS A 149 -26.62 4.11 -7.78
C LYS A 149 -26.60 5.62 -7.54
N CYS A 150 -27.77 6.18 -7.28
CA CYS A 150 -27.94 7.60 -7.03
C CYS A 150 -27.89 7.92 -5.52
N PHE A 151 -27.21 9.01 -5.17
CA PHE A 151 -27.05 9.49 -3.79
C PHE A 151 -27.58 10.91 -3.68
N SER A 152 -28.26 11.21 -2.57
CA SER A 152 -28.87 12.53 -2.34
C SER A 152 -27.87 13.68 -2.29
N ASP A 153 -26.62 13.39 -1.88
CA ASP A 153 -25.55 14.36 -1.75
C ASP A 153 -24.16 13.74 -1.95
N GLU A 154 -23.18 14.62 -2.03
CA GLU A 154 -21.76 14.28 -2.21
C GLU A 154 -21.20 13.45 -1.05
N LYS A 155 -21.64 13.71 0.18
CA LYS A 155 -21.18 12.97 1.36
C LYS A 155 -21.63 11.51 1.31
N GLY A 156 -22.88 11.28 0.91
CA GLY A 156 -23.45 9.96 0.69
C GLY A 156 -22.69 9.18 -0.38
N LEU A 157 -22.40 9.81 -1.51
CA LEU A 157 -21.61 9.19 -2.59
C LEU A 157 -20.20 8.83 -2.12
N LEU A 158 -19.48 9.74 -1.45
CA LEU A 158 -18.11 9.49 -0.97
C LEU A 158 -18.06 8.36 0.07
N SER A 159 -19.04 8.32 0.98
CA SER A 159 -19.14 7.24 1.98
C SER A 159 -19.41 5.90 1.30
N ALA A 160 -20.35 5.87 0.35
CA ALA A 160 -20.69 4.67 -0.40
C ALA A 160 -19.54 4.20 -1.30
N PHE A 161 -18.77 5.12 -1.88
CA PHE A 161 -17.56 4.78 -2.64
C PHE A 161 -16.54 4.06 -1.76
N ARG A 162 -16.19 4.62 -0.59
CA ARG A 162 -15.29 3.96 0.37
C ARG A 162 -15.78 2.55 0.70
N ASP A 163 -17.04 2.44 1.10
CA ASP A 163 -17.63 1.15 1.50
C ASP A 163 -17.66 0.16 0.32
N ARG A 164 -17.85 0.66 -0.90
CA ARG A 164 -17.82 -0.17 -2.09
C ARG A 164 -16.43 -0.68 -2.40
N VAL A 165 -15.38 0.15 -2.31
CA VAL A 165 -14.00 -0.31 -2.50
C VAL A 165 -13.64 -1.39 -1.48
N VAL A 166 -14.00 -1.19 -0.20
CA VAL A 166 -13.80 -2.20 0.86
C VAL A 166 -14.55 -3.50 0.54
N ALA A 167 -15.80 -3.41 0.09
CA ALA A 167 -16.60 -4.59 -0.26
C ALA A 167 -16.14 -5.28 -1.56
N LEU A 168 -15.55 -4.53 -2.50
CA LEU A 168 -14.97 -5.08 -3.72
C LEU A 168 -13.64 -5.76 -3.43
N ASP A 169 -12.90 -5.31 -2.43
CA ASP A 169 -11.58 -5.81 -2.02
C ASP A 169 -10.61 -6.00 -3.20
N PRO A 170 -10.32 -4.95 -4.00
CA PRO A 170 -9.41 -5.07 -5.13
C PRO A 170 -7.94 -5.17 -4.68
N ASP A 171 -7.14 -5.92 -5.44
CA ASP A 171 -5.69 -5.96 -5.30
C ASP A 171 -5.00 -4.79 -5.98
N ILE A 172 -5.57 -4.31 -7.09
CA ILE A 172 -5.05 -3.18 -7.86
C ILE A 172 -6.18 -2.18 -8.11
N ILE A 173 -5.96 -0.93 -7.68
CA ILE A 173 -6.77 0.21 -8.12
C ILE A 173 -6.03 0.88 -9.29
N THR A 174 -6.71 1.07 -10.41
CA THR A 174 -6.14 1.62 -11.64
C THR A 174 -7.08 2.65 -12.27
N GLY A 175 -6.56 3.41 -13.24
CA GLY A 175 -7.28 4.48 -13.94
C GLY A 175 -6.32 5.45 -14.61
N TRP A 176 -6.85 6.36 -15.44
CA TRP A 176 -6.04 7.40 -16.07
C TRP A 176 -5.83 8.56 -15.10
N ASN A 177 -4.58 8.87 -14.77
CA ASN A 177 -4.24 9.92 -13.79
C ASN A 177 -4.83 9.66 -12.37
N VAL A 178 -5.07 8.39 -12.02
CA VAL A 178 -5.82 7.97 -10.83
C VAL A 178 -5.23 8.49 -9.51
N ILE A 179 -3.91 8.66 -9.44
CA ILE A 179 -3.22 9.15 -8.24
C ILE A 179 -3.38 10.67 -8.11
N ASP A 180 -2.97 11.43 -9.13
CA ASP A 180 -2.87 12.89 -9.07
C ASP A 180 -4.20 13.62 -9.31
N PHE A 181 -5.21 12.91 -9.84
CA PHE A 181 -6.56 13.44 -10.02
C PHE A 181 -7.57 12.74 -9.10
N ASP A 182 -8.00 11.52 -9.43
CA ASP A 182 -9.14 10.85 -8.79
C ASP A 182 -8.95 10.70 -7.27
N LEU A 183 -7.90 9.97 -6.85
CA LEU A 183 -7.64 9.69 -5.44
C LEU A 183 -7.29 10.96 -4.66
N LYS A 184 -6.59 11.91 -5.28
CA LYS A 184 -6.27 13.21 -4.67
C LYS A 184 -7.53 14.04 -4.39
N ILE A 185 -8.45 14.10 -5.36
CA ILE A 185 -9.71 14.83 -5.21
C ILE A 185 -10.61 14.11 -4.20
N LEU A 186 -10.76 12.80 -4.31
CA LEU A 186 -11.54 11.99 -3.38
C LEU A 186 -11.04 12.14 -1.94
N SER A 187 -9.72 12.11 -1.72
CA SER A 187 -9.12 12.31 -0.40
C SER A 187 -9.42 13.72 0.15
N ARG A 188 -9.23 14.76 -0.66
CA ARG A 188 -9.51 16.15 -0.27
C ARG A 188 -10.98 16.37 0.09
N LEU A 189 -11.90 15.85 -0.74
CA LEU A 189 -13.34 16.05 -0.55
C LEU A 189 -13.89 15.17 0.58
N SER A 190 -13.39 13.94 0.73
CA SER A 190 -13.71 13.09 1.89
C SER A 190 -13.30 13.77 3.20
N SER A 191 -12.09 14.35 3.24
CA SER A 191 -11.60 15.11 4.40
C SER A 191 -12.51 16.29 4.75
N ARG A 192 -13.04 17.01 3.74
CA ARG A 192 -13.99 18.12 3.95
C ARG A 192 -15.26 17.66 4.69
N TYR A 193 -15.71 16.44 4.44
CA TYR A 193 -16.90 15.86 5.06
C TYR A 193 -16.63 15.04 6.33
N GLY A 194 -15.38 15.00 6.80
CA GLY A 194 -14.96 14.18 7.94
C GLY A 194 -15.04 12.68 7.66
N ILE A 195 -14.93 12.27 6.38
CA ILE A 195 -14.87 10.88 5.96
C ILE A 195 -13.40 10.46 5.93
N ASP A 196 -13.03 9.47 6.73
CA ASP A 196 -11.76 8.77 6.60
C ASP A 196 -11.81 7.87 5.36
N LEU A 197 -11.04 8.20 4.33
CA LEU A 197 -11.01 7.50 3.05
C LEU A 197 -10.07 6.29 3.13
N THR A 198 -10.38 5.36 4.03
CA THR A 198 -9.57 4.16 4.28
C THR A 198 -9.80 3.11 3.20
N LEU A 199 -9.12 3.25 2.05
CA LEU A 199 -9.22 2.29 0.93
C LEU A 199 -8.27 1.10 1.06
N GLY A 200 -7.24 1.20 1.90
CA GLY A 200 -6.23 0.16 2.06
C GLY A 200 -6.63 -0.91 3.06
N ARG A 201 -6.03 -2.11 2.94
CA ARG A 201 -6.21 -3.25 3.85
C ARG A 201 -5.47 -3.11 5.19
N SER A 202 -5.10 -1.89 5.58
CA SER A 202 -4.35 -1.62 6.81
C SER A 202 -4.96 -0.45 7.59
N ARG A 203 -4.76 -0.43 8.92
CA ARG A 203 -5.33 0.57 9.84
C ARG A 203 -4.83 2.00 9.62
N THR A 204 -3.82 2.20 8.77
CA THR A 204 -3.18 3.50 8.56
C THR A 204 -3.07 3.76 7.06
N PRO A 205 -3.51 4.93 6.56
CA PRO A 205 -2.95 5.49 5.35
C PRO A 205 -1.45 5.63 5.61
N ARG A 206 -0.61 4.94 4.82
CA ARG A 206 0.83 5.25 4.80
C ARG A 206 1.08 6.37 3.82
#